data_AF-A0A8T5W7W1-F1
#
_entry.id   AF-A0A8T5W7W1-F1
#
_cell.length_a   1.000
_cell.length_b   1.000
_cell.length_c   1.000
_cell.angle_alpha   90.00
_cell.angle_beta   90.00
_cell.angle_gamma   90.00
#
_symmetry.space_group_name_H-M   'P 1'
#
loop_
_entity.id
_entity.type
_entity.pdbx_description
1 polymer ?
#
loop_
_entity_poly.entity_id
_entity_poly.type
_entity_poly.pdbx_seq_one_letter_code
_entity_poly.pdbx_strand_id
1 'polypeptide(L)'
;MAGSLIAVGHGIIEFPLMFLIYLGLSNFFKLTPVQIFIGLAGGLMLIYLGVDMIRFQIDNKQERQDPSYGPIVGGLITTTANPYFFLWWATIGSALILKSAMFGLIGFVLLATVHWFCDFGWYSSVSMAIYKTHHLWSKKIQKAIFTICGLMLLGFGLWFIGSAMVR
;
A
#
# COMPACT_ATOMS: atom_id res chain seq x y z
N MET A 1 18.84 -2.00 -2.21
CA MET A 1 18.45 -1.02 -1.18
C MET A 1 17.19 -0.21 -1.56
N ALA A 2 16.47 -0.56 -2.64
CA ALA A 2 15.23 0.13 -2.97
C ALA A 2 14.11 -0.14 -1.95
N GLY A 3 14.00 -1.39 -1.44
CA GLY A 3 12.99 -1.75 -0.44
C GLY A 3 13.06 -0.96 0.87
N SER A 4 14.26 -0.70 1.38
CA SER A 4 14.45 0.11 2.59
C SER A 4 14.02 1.56 2.39
N LEU A 5 14.29 2.13 1.20
CA LEU A 5 13.88 3.50 0.87
C LEU A 5 12.36 3.62 0.65
N ILE A 6 11.74 2.57 0.09
CA ILE A 6 10.28 2.48 -0.04
C ILE A 6 9.63 2.41 1.36
N ALA A 7 10.19 1.63 2.29
CA ALA A 7 9.71 1.54 3.67
C ALA A 7 9.80 2.88 4.42
N VAL A 8 10.83 3.69 4.13
CA VAL A 8 10.91 5.07 4.64
C VAL A 8 9.76 5.92 4.09
N GLY A 9 9.51 5.85 2.78
CA GLY A 9 8.35 6.53 2.16
C GLY A 9 7.01 6.10 2.75
N HIS A 10 6.84 4.80 3.04
CA HIS A 10 5.66 4.26 3.71
C HIS A 10 5.47 4.85 5.11
N GLY A 11 6.54 4.81 5.92
CA GLY A 11 6.53 5.34 7.29
C GLY A 11 6.13 6.82 7.37
N ILE A 12 6.51 7.64 6.38
CA ILE A 12 6.15 9.07 6.33
C ILE A 12 4.63 9.28 6.31
N ILE A 13 3.86 8.40 5.67
CA ILE A 13 2.38 8.48 5.65
C ILE A 13 1.79 7.79 6.88
N GLU A 14 2.40 6.68 7.27
CA GLU A 14 1.90 5.83 8.34
C GLU A 14 1.98 6.49 9.71
N PHE A 15 3.12 7.08 10.09
CA PHE A 15 3.27 7.69 11.42
C PHE A 15 2.24 8.82 11.68
N PRO A 16 2.01 9.77 10.77
CA PRO A 16 0.93 10.75 10.91
C PRO A 16 -0.45 10.10 11.02
N LEU A 17 -0.74 9.08 10.21
CA LEU A 17 -2.02 8.38 10.25
C LEU A 17 -2.24 7.68 11.61
N MET A 18 -1.22 6.98 12.12
CA MET A 18 -1.26 6.34 13.42
C MET A 18 -1.53 7.35 14.53
N PHE A 19 -0.84 8.50 14.50
CA PHE A 19 -1.02 9.55 15.48
C PHE A 19 -2.43 10.17 15.41
N LEU A 20 -2.95 10.41 14.21
CA LEU A 20 -4.32 10.91 14.04
C LEU A 20 -5.37 9.90 14.54
N ILE A 21 -5.18 8.60 14.28
CA ILE A 21 -6.05 7.55 14.81
C ILE A 21 -6.01 7.51 16.33
N TYR A 22 -4.83 7.64 16.93
CA TYR A 22 -4.65 7.74 18.38
C TYR A 22 -5.41 8.94 18.98
N LEU A 23 -5.44 10.08 18.30
CA LEU A 23 -6.19 11.28 18.70
C LEU A 23 -7.71 11.19 18.46
N GLY A 24 -8.21 10.11 17.84
CA GLY A 24 -9.65 9.89 17.66
C GLY A 24 -10.15 9.90 16.21
N LEU A 25 -9.25 9.97 15.20
CA LEU A 25 -9.62 9.84 13.78
C LEU A 25 -10.27 8.49 13.46
N SER A 26 -10.16 7.49 14.34
CA SER A 26 -10.88 6.22 14.21
C SER A 26 -12.39 6.39 14.03
N ASN A 27 -12.99 7.42 14.64
CA ASN A 27 -14.43 7.70 14.49
C ASN A 27 -14.77 8.32 13.13
N PHE A 28 -13.85 9.08 12.53
CA PHE A 28 -14.02 9.62 11.18
C PHE A 28 -14.01 8.50 10.13
N PHE A 29 -13.14 7.50 10.28
CA PHE A 29 -13.12 6.34 9.38
C PHE A 29 -14.34 5.42 9.51
N LYS A 30 -15.15 5.54 10.57
CA LYS A 30 -16.42 4.82 10.71
C LYS A 30 -17.57 5.46 9.94
N LEU A 31 -17.41 6.71 9.50
CA LEU A 31 -18.46 7.40 8.75
C LEU A 31 -18.65 6.73 7.38
N THR A 32 -19.89 6.30 7.10
CA THR A 32 -20.26 5.66 5.83
C THR A 32 -19.80 6.47 4.61
N PRO A 33 -19.99 7.81 4.53
CA PRO A 33 -19.53 8.59 3.39
C PRO A 33 -18.01 8.53 3.16
N VAL A 34 -17.23 8.47 4.25
CA VAL A 34 -15.75 8.40 4.18
C VAL A 34 -15.31 7.04 3.64
N GLN A 35 -15.95 5.96 4.10
CA GLN A 35 -15.66 4.61 3.61
C GLN A 35 -16.04 4.44 2.14
N ILE A 36 -17.17 5.01 1.72
CA ILE A 36 -17.60 5.02 0.32
C ILE A 36 -16.57 5.78 -0.53
N PHE A 37 -16.17 6.97 -0.09
CA PHE A 37 -15.17 7.77 -0.81
C PHE A 37 -13.83 7.04 -0.96
N ILE A 38 -13.30 6.48 0.13
CA ILE A 38 -12.05 5.71 0.10
C ILE A 38 -12.17 4.49 -0.83
N GLY A 39 -13.29 3.77 -0.75
CA GLY A 39 -13.56 2.60 -1.59
C GLY A 39 -13.63 2.95 -3.08
N LEU A 40 -14.35 4.00 -3.45
CA LEU A 40 -14.45 4.48 -4.83
C LEU A 40 -13.12 5.02 -5.35
N ALA A 41 -12.50 5.95 -4.61
CA ALA A 41 -11.26 6.62 -5.04
C ALA A 41 -10.12 5.62 -5.22
N GLY A 42 -9.92 4.72 -4.25
CA GLY A 42 -8.88 3.72 -4.39
C GLY A 42 -9.25 2.58 -5.33
N GLY A 43 -10.52 2.22 -5.46
CA GLY A 43 -10.96 1.25 -6.47
C GLY A 43 -10.65 1.72 -7.90
N LEU A 44 -10.93 3.00 -8.20
CA LEU A 44 -10.55 3.64 -9.47
C LEU A 44 -9.02 3.65 -9.67
N MET A 45 -8.26 3.95 -8.62
CA MET A 45 -6.80 3.97 -8.68
C MET A 45 -6.22 2.56 -8.94
N LEU A 46 -6.74 1.53 -8.29
CA LEU A 46 -6.35 0.13 -8.53
C LEU A 46 -6.64 -0.28 -9.97
N ILE A 47 -7.78 0.12 -10.52
CA ILE A 47 -8.11 -0.13 -11.94
C ILE A 47 -7.10 0.57 -12.84
N TYR A 48 -6.83 1.85 -12.61
CA TYR A 48 -5.86 2.62 -13.38
C TYR A 48 -4.47 1.96 -13.38
N LEU A 49 -3.96 1.60 -12.20
CA LEU A 49 -2.67 0.92 -12.03
C LEU A 49 -2.67 -0.45 -12.71
N GLY A 50 -3.75 -1.22 -12.61
CA GLY A 50 -3.89 -2.52 -13.25
C GLY A 50 -3.86 -2.44 -14.77
N VAL A 51 -4.61 -1.48 -15.36
CA VAL A 51 -4.61 -1.23 -16.81
C VAL A 51 -3.24 -0.79 -17.29
N ASP A 52 -2.62 0.19 -16.61
CA ASP A 52 -1.29 0.70 -16.97
C ASP A 52 -0.25 -0.43 -16.96
N MET A 53 -0.28 -1.27 -15.92
CA MET A 53 0.64 -2.38 -15.77
C MET A 53 0.50 -3.43 -16.87
N ILE A 54 -0.72 -3.73 -17.34
CA ILE A 54 -0.95 -4.66 -18.45
C ILE A 54 -0.55 -4.04 -19.78
N ARG A 55 -0.95 -2.79 -20.04
CA ARG A 55 -0.59 -2.06 -21.28
C ARG A 55 0.91 -1.98 -21.48
N PHE A 56 1.65 -1.72 -20.40
CA PHE A 56 3.10 -1.68 -20.41
C PHE A 56 3.74 -2.98 -20.92
N GLN A 57 3.16 -4.14 -20.58
CA GLN A 57 3.65 -5.45 -21.05
C GLN A 57 3.26 -5.76 -22.51
N ILE A 58 2.20 -5.14 -23.01
CA ILE A 58 1.71 -5.33 -24.39
C ILE A 58 2.53 -4.47 -25.36
N ASP A 59 2.77 -3.21 -25.00
CA ASP A 59 3.51 -2.26 -25.84
C ASP A 59 5.01 -2.62 -26.00
N ASN A 60 5.51 -3.64 -25.28
CA ASN A 60 6.91 -4.07 -25.29
C ASN A 60 7.90 -2.90 -25.07
N LYS A 61 7.44 -1.82 -24.41
CA LYS A 61 8.26 -0.67 -24.03
C LYS A 61 9.26 -1.17 -22.99
N GLN A 62 10.41 -1.62 -23.48
CA GLN A 62 11.53 -2.07 -22.64
C GLN A 62 12.17 -0.90 -21.89
N GLU A 63 11.95 0.32 -22.35
CA GLU A 63 12.39 1.53 -21.69
C GLU A 63 11.22 2.10 -20.90
N ARG A 64 11.17 1.78 -19.59
CA ARG A 64 10.75 2.84 -18.67
C ARG A 64 11.83 3.90 -18.77
N GLN A 65 11.47 5.11 -19.18
CA GLN A 65 12.13 6.24 -18.56
C GLN A 65 11.85 6.04 -17.07
N ASP A 66 12.91 5.79 -16.30
CA ASP A 66 12.75 5.70 -14.87
C ASP A 66 11.97 6.95 -14.44
N PRO A 67 10.84 6.79 -13.75
CA PRO A 67 10.12 7.95 -13.26
C PRO A 67 11.14 8.85 -12.57
N SER A 68 11.17 10.14 -12.93
CA SER A 68 12.15 11.10 -12.39
C SER A 68 12.09 11.23 -10.85
N TYR A 69 11.16 10.53 -10.21
CA TYR A 69 10.90 10.48 -8.78
C TYR A 69 11.56 9.24 -8.17
N GLY A 70 12.33 9.45 -7.10
CA GLY A 70 13.10 8.39 -6.43
C GLY A 70 12.24 7.36 -5.66
N PRO A 71 12.85 6.27 -5.16
CA PRO A 71 12.15 5.15 -4.51
C PRO A 71 11.26 5.54 -3.31
N ILE A 72 11.62 6.62 -2.61
CA ILE A 72 10.82 7.17 -1.50
C ILE A 72 9.47 7.71 -2.01
N VAL A 73 9.49 8.48 -3.12
CA VAL A 73 8.29 9.01 -3.75
C VAL A 73 7.43 7.89 -4.33
N GLY A 74 8.08 6.85 -4.87
CA GLY A 74 7.41 5.62 -5.27
C GLY A 74 6.62 5.00 -4.10
N GLY A 75 7.25 4.88 -2.92
CA GLY A 75 6.58 4.37 -1.70
C GLY A 75 5.44 5.25 -1.22
N LEU A 76 5.57 6.57 -1.30
CA LEU A 76 4.49 7.51 -0.95
C LEU A 76 3.27 7.33 -1.86
N ILE A 77 3.50 7.31 -3.18
CA ILE A 77 2.44 7.18 -4.18
C ILE A 77 1.75 5.84 -4.02
N THR A 78 2.49 4.73 -3.92
CA THR A 78 1.86 3.40 -3.80
C THR A 78 1.08 3.24 -2.51
N THR A 79 1.55 3.82 -1.40
CA THR A 79 0.85 3.78 -0.11
C THR A 79 -0.43 4.61 -0.14
N THR A 80 -0.38 5.85 -0.62
CA THR A 80 -1.57 6.72 -0.73
C THR A 80 -2.56 6.25 -1.78
N ALA A 81 -2.08 5.62 -2.86
CA ALA A 81 -2.92 5.07 -3.91
C ALA A 81 -3.64 3.78 -3.49
N ASN A 82 -3.24 3.16 -2.37
CA ASN A 82 -3.77 1.88 -1.94
C ASN A 82 -4.94 2.06 -0.94
N PRO A 83 -6.20 1.88 -1.34
CA PRO A 83 -7.32 2.00 -0.40
C PRO A 83 -7.32 0.95 0.70
N TYR A 84 -6.71 -0.22 0.46
CA TYR A 84 -6.60 -1.26 1.47
C TYR A 84 -5.74 -0.82 2.65
N PHE A 85 -4.75 0.05 2.42
CA PHE A 85 -3.95 0.64 3.50
C PHE A 85 -4.84 1.42 4.48
N PHE A 86 -5.71 2.30 3.96
CA PHE A 86 -6.62 3.08 4.79
C PHE A 86 -7.71 2.22 5.45
N LEU A 87 -8.25 1.21 4.73
CA LEU A 87 -9.23 0.30 5.31
C LEU A 87 -8.63 -0.59 6.40
N TRP A 88 -7.40 -1.05 6.24
CA TRP A 88 -6.69 -1.82 7.25
C TRP A 88 -6.45 -0.97 8.51
N TRP A 89 -5.99 0.27 8.35
CA TRP A 89 -5.80 1.21 9.46
C TRP A 89 -7.13 1.62 10.11
N ALA A 90 -8.20 1.75 9.34
CA ALA A 90 -9.54 2.00 9.87
C ALA A 90 -10.08 0.85 10.73
N THR A 91 -9.67 -0.39 10.45
CA THR A 91 -10.19 -1.61 11.09
C THR A 91 -9.20 -2.20 12.09
N ILE A 92 -8.24 -2.98 11.62
CA ILE A 92 -7.27 -3.70 12.45
C ILE A 92 -6.31 -2.70 13.11
N GLY A 93 -5.81 -1.72 12.35
CA GLY A 93 -4.88 -0.72 12.87
C GLY A 93 -5.49 0.13 13.98
N SER A 94 -6.75 0.55 13.84
CA SER A 94 -7.45 1.29 14.89
C SER A 94 -7.66 0.46 16.15
N ALA A 95 -8.00 -0.83 16.02
CA ALA A 95 -8.09 -1.74 17.17
C ALA A 95 -6.74 -1.94 17.88
N LEU A 96 -5.64 -2.05 17.13
CA LEU A 96 -4.29 -2.15 17.69
C LEU A 96 -3.89 -0.87 18.43
N ILE A 97 -4.14 0.30 17.83
CA ILE A 97 -3.86 1.60 18.45
C ILE A 97 -4.66 1.76 19.73
N LEU A 98 -5.97 1.47 19.72
CA LEU A 98 -6.82 1.57 20.91
C LEU A 98 -6.36 0.63 22.03
N LYS A 99 -5.96 -0.60 21.70
CA LYS A 99 -5.38 -1.52 22.69
C LYS A 99 -4.06 -1.01 23.25
N SER A 100 -3.19 -0.47 22.40
CA SER A 100 -1.90 0.10 22.82
C SER A 100 -2.08 1.33 23.70
N ALA A 101 -3.11 2.14 23.43
CA ALA A 101 -3.44 3.34 24.19
C ALA A 101 -3.84 3.05 25.64
N MET A 102 -4.30 1.83 25.95
CA MET A 102 -4.55 1.41 27.34
C MET A 102 -3.26 1.39 28.19
N PHE A 103 -2.09 1.26 27.54
CA PHE A 103 -0.78 1.36 28.18
C PHE A 103 -0.19 2.78 28.11
N GLY A 104 -1.02 3.78 27.79
CA GLY A 104 -0.63 5.18 27.63
C GLY A 104 0.22 5.44 26.39
N LEU A 105 0.90 6.60 26.37
CA LEU A 105 1.73 7.03 25.24
C LEU A 105 2.87 6.05 24.94
N ILE A 106 3.41 5.40 25.97
CA ILE A 106 4.50 4.43 25.83
C ILE A 106 4.04 3.22 25.01
N GLY A 107 2.82 2.71 25.25
CA GLY A 107 2.25 1.61 24.47
C GLY A 107 2.09 1.97 22.99
N PHE A 108 1.61 3.18 22.70
CA PHE A 108 1.50 3.68 21.33
C PHE A 108 2.87 3.78 20.63
N VAL A 109 3.86 4.39 21.29
CA VAL A 109 5.21 4.54 20.72
C VAL A 109 5.86 3.18 20.44
N LEU A 110 5.69 2.22 21.36
CA LEU A 110 6.19 0.85 21.15
C LEU A 110 5.49 0.17 19.97
N LEU A 111 4.16 0.28 19.87
CA LEU A 111 3.41 -0.26 18.74
C LEU A 111 3.91 0.34 17.42
N ALA A 112 3.99 1.67 17.32
CA ALA A 112 4.42 2.37 16.11
C ALA A 112 5.84 1.96 15.70
N THR A 113 6.75 1.85 16.67
CA THR A 113 8.14 1.46 16.42
C THR A 113 8.23 0.01 15.93
N VAL A 114 7.62 -0.94 16.64
CA VAL A 114 7.67 -2.37 16.28
C VAL A 114 6.99 -2.61 14.94
N HIS A 115 5.83 -2.00 14.70
CA HIS A 115 5.12 -2.12 13.44
C HIS A 115 5.97 -1.63 12.26
N TRP A 116 6.56 -0.45 12.38
CA TRP A 116 7.44 0.09 11.33
C TRP A 116 8.67 -0.77 11.08
N PHE A 117 9.25 -1.40 12.12
CA PHE A 117 10.34 -2.36 11.94
C PHE A 117 9.90 -3.65 11.23
N CYS A 118 8.68 -4.13 11.47
CA CYS A 118 8.12 -5.25 10.72
C CYS A 118 8.00 -4.91 9.23
N ASP A 119 7.50 -3.73 8.92
CA ASP A 119 7.39 -3.24 7.54
C ASP A 119 8.76 -3.08 6.89
N PHE A 120 9.69 -2.42 7.57
CA PHE A 120 11.06 -2.27 7.11
C PHE A 120 11.71 -3.62 6.82
N GLY A 121 11.55 -4.59 7.74
CA GLY A 121 12.03 -5.95 7.59
C GLY A 121 11.42 -6.66 6.39
N TRP A 122 10.10 -6.54 6.22
CA TRP A 122 9.36 -7.15 5.11
C TRP A 122 9.79 -6.59 3.75
N TYR A 123 9.72 -5.27 3.57
CA TYR A 123 10.10 -4.62 2.30
C TYR A 123 11.57 -4.86 1.94
N SER A 124 12.47 -4.84 2.93
CA SER A 124 13.89 -5.14 2.72
C SER A 124 14.11 -6.59 2.32
N SER A 125 13.41 -7.54 2.97
CA SER A 125 13.50 -8.97 2.67
C SER A 125 12.99 -9.28 1.26
N VAL A 126 11.83 -8.75 0.89
CA VAL A 126 11.26 -8.92 -0.47
C VAL A 126 12.18 -8.31 -1.52
N SER A 127 12.69 -7.09 -1.27
CA SER A 127 13.64 -6.44 -2.19
C SER A 127 14.93 -7.25 -2.35
N MET A 128 15.47 -7.82 -1.27
CA MET A 128 16.66 -8.66 -1.31
C MET A 128 16.41 -9.98 -2.03
N ALA A 129 15.25 -10.61 -1.79
CA ALA A 129 14.86 -11.84 -2.48
C ALA A 129 14.76 -11.64 -3.99
N ILE A 130 14.10 -10.56 -4.44
CA ILE A 130 14.02 -10.20 -5.85
C ILE A 130 15.42 -9.88 -6.41
N TYR A 131 16.24 -9.11 -5.69
CA TYR A 131 17.60 -8.81 -6.12
C TYR A 131 18.46 -10.07 -6.29
N LYS A 132 18.39 -11.03 -5.36
CA LYS A 132 19.15 -12.29 -5.47
C LYS A 132 18.62 -13.18 -6.60
N THR A 133 17.31 -13.19 -6.81
CA THR A 133 16.66 -14.07 -7.81
C THR A 133 16.53 -13.42 -9.20
N HIS A 134 16.99 -12.18 -9.40
CA HIS A 134 16.80 -11.45 -10.66
C HIS A 134 17.34 -12.20 -11.90
N HIS A 135 18.37 -13.02 -11.74
CA HIS A 135 18.91 -13.87 -12.82
C HIS A 135 17.91 -14.92 -13.33
N LEU A 136 16.92 -15.30 -12.52
CA LEU A 136 15.81 -16.19 -12.89
C LEU A 136 14.66 -15.45 -13.58
N TRP A 137 14.65 -14.11 -13.58
CA TRP A 137 13.59 -13.29 -14.14
C TRP A 137 13.75 -13.14 -15.65
N SER A 138 13.34 -14.16 -16.40
CA SER A 138 13.20 -14.02 -17.87
C SER A 138 12.08 -13.03 -18.23
N LYS A 139 12.17 -12.40 -19.41
CA LYS A 139 11.12 -11.49 -19.93
C LYS A 139 9.72 -12.14 -19.91
N LYS A 140 9.64 -13.45 -20.13
CA LYS A 140 8.37 -14.22 -20.09
C LYS A 140 7.80 -14.30 -18.67
N ILE A 141 8.64 -14.58 -17.67
CA ILE A 141 8.23 -14.66 -16.27
C ILE A 141 7.80 -13.28 -15.78
N GLN A 142 8.58 -12.24 -16.08
CA GLN A 142 8.22 -10.87 -15.74
C GLN A 142 6.86 -10.49 -16.35
N LYS A 143 6.67 -10.72 -17.65
CA LYS A 143 5.40 -10.45 -18.33
C LYS A 143 4.23 -11.20 -17.70
N ALA A 144 4.39 -12.49 -17.36
CA ALA A 144 3.36 -13.28 -16.72
C ALA A 144 2.98 -12.73 -15.34
N ILE A 145 3.97 -12.48 -14.47
CA ILE A 145 3.74 -11.95 -13.12
C ILE A 145 3.06 -10.58 -13.18
N PHE A 146 3.58 -9.65 -13.99
CA PHE A 146 2.99 -8.31 -14.11
C PHE A 146 1.58 -8.34 -14.72
N THR A 147 1.28 -9.26 -15.64
CA THR A 147 -0.08 -9.42 -16.16
C THR A 147 -1.03 -9.96 -15.10
N ILE A 148 -0.62 -11.00 -14.35
CA ILE A 148 -1.41 -11.58 -13.26
C ILE A 148 -1.68 -10.54 -12.18
N CYS A 149 -0.65 -9.82 -11.71
CA CYS A 149 -0.81 -8.75 -10.74
C CYS A 149 -1.74 -7.65 -11.27
N GLY A 150 -1.67 -7.32 -12.56
CA GLY A 150 -2.54 -6.31 -13.17
C GLY A 150 -4.00 -6.74 -13.17
N LEU A 151 -4.27 -7.99 -13.53
CA LEU A 151 -5.61 -8.59 -13.46
C LEU A 151 -6.13 -8.64 -12.02
N MET A 152 -5.28 -8.97 -11.04
CA MET A 152 -5.66 -8.93 -9.63
C MET A 152 -6.01 -7.52 -9.17
N LEU A 153 -5.24 -6.51 -9.55
CA LEU A 153 -5.54 -5.10 -9.24
C LEU A 153 -6.87 -4.66 -9.86
N LEU A 154 -7.16 -5.06 -11.09
CA LEU A 154 -8.47 -4.81 -11.73
C LEU A 154 -9.61 -5.48 -10.95
N GLY A 155 -9.44 -6.75 -10.58
CA GLY A 155 -10.42 -7.51 -9.81
C GLY A 155 -10.71 -6.87 -8.45
N PHE A 156 -9.65 -6.51 -7.71
CA PHE A 156 -9.79 -5.81 -6.43
C PHE A 156 -10.38 -4.41 -6.60
N GLY A 157 -10.00 -3.66 -7.63
CA GLY A 157 -10.57 -2.34 -7.89
C GLY A 157 -12.08 -2.38 -8.15
N LEU A 158 -12.53 -3.32 -8.98
CA LEU A 158 -13.96 -3.56 -9.22
C LEU A 158 -14.70 -3.99 -7.95
N TRP A 159 -14.10 -4.90 -7.16
CA TRP A 159 -14.68 -5.32 -5.89
C TRP A 159 -14.77 -4.18 -4.87
N PHE A 160 -13.79 -3.28 -4.82
CA PHE A 160 -13.81 -2.09 -3.96
C PHE A 160 -14.93 -1.13 -4.34
N ILE A 161 -15.10 -0.86 -5.63
CA ILE A 161 -16.21 -0.02 -6.12
C ILE A 161 -17.56 -0.67 -5.81
N GLY A 162 -17.71 -1.97 -6.10
CA GLY A 162 -18.95 -2.70 -5.83
C GLY A 162 -19.28 -2.74 -4.33
N SER A 163 -18.31 -3.03 -3.48
CA SER A 163 -18.50 -3.06 -2.02
C SER A 163 -18.78 -1.68 -1.42
N ALA A 164 -18.24 -0.61 -2.01
CA ALA A 164 -18.57 0.76 -1.61
C ALA A 164 -20.02 1.15 -1.96
N MET A 165 -20.56 0.65 -3.08
CA MET A 165 -21.92 0.98 -3.52
C MET A 165 -23.03 0.20 -2.79
N VAL A 166 -22.71 -0.95 -2.21
CA VAL A 166 -23.68 -1.84 -1.52
C VAL A 166 -23.80 -1.52 -0.01
N ARG A 167 -23.04 -0.54 0.48
CA ARG A 167 -22.90 -0.21 1.91
C ARG A 167 -23.67 1.04 2.30
#